data_AF-A0A0R1MJ63-F1
#
_entry.id   AF-A0A0R1MJ63-F1
#
_cell.length_a   1.000
_cell.length_b   1.000
_cell.length_c   1.000
_cell.angle_alpha   90.00
_cell.angle_beta   90.00
_cell.angle_gamma   90.00
#
_symmetry.space_group_name_H-M   'P 1'
#
loop_
_entity.id
_entity.type
_entity.pdbx_description
1 polymer ?
#
loop_
_entity_poly.entity_id
_entity_poly.type
_entity_poly.pdbx_seq_one_letter_code
_entity_poly.pdbx_strand_id
1 'polypeptide(L)'
;MKAYSVEVISDPDYGQEIIWAENTKEARKKARCTEMAGNADGFLDLRVTRSSGFDDCENMNADDFAWKQHQEGWIWFEIPQLNNEDLTKEEFIKLVKEI
;
A
#
# COMPACT_ATOMS: atom_id res chain seq x y z
N MET A 1 -4.59 -5.74 -14.17
CA MET A 1 -3.64 -6.68 -13.51
C MET A 1 -4.21 -7.09 -12.15
N LYS A 2 -3.55 -7.93 -11.34
CA LYS A 2 -3.96 -8.21 -9.95
C LYS A 2 -3.07 -7.44 -8.97
N ALA A 3 -3.65 -6.88 -7.91
CA ALA A 3 -2.91 -6.15 -6.90
C ALA A 3 -2.39 -7.04 -5.76
N TYR A 4 -1.17 -6.77 -5.32
CA TYR A 4 -0.51 -7.48 -4.23
C TYR A 4 0.07 -6.45 -3.27
N SER A 5 -0.17 -6.62 -1.98
CA SER A 5 0.55 -5.85 -0.97
C SER A 5 1.90 -6.51 -0.68
N VAL A 6 2.91 -5.68 -0.49
CA VAL A 6 4.24 -6.07 -0.05
C VAL A 6 4.51 -5.41 1.29
N GLU A 7 5.07 -6.18 2.22
CA GLU A 7 5.52 -5.70 3.53
C GLU A 7 6.88 -6.32 3.86
N VAL A 8 7.66 -5.61 4.67
CA VAL A 8 8.90 -6.14 5.28
C VAL A 8 8.51 -6.83 6.59
N ILE A 9 8.81 -8.12 6.73
CA ILE A 9 8.39 -8.93 7.88
C ILE A 9 9.18 -8.53 9.13
N SER A 10 10.47 -8.25 8.98
CA SER A 10 11.38 -7.86 10.07
C SER A 10 11.09 -6.46 10.62
N ASP A 11 10.52 -5.58 9.79
CA ASP A 11 10.18 -4.20 10.12
C ASP A 11 8.73 -3.87 9.74
N PRO A 12 7.76 -4.21 10.61
CA PRO A 12 6.35 -3.89 10.40
C PRO A 12 6.05 -2.39 10.30
N ASP A 13 6.92 -1.54 10.86
CA ASP A 13 6.75 -0.09 10.88
C ASP A 13 7.18 0.55 9.55
N TYR A 14 7.89 -0.19 8.69
CA TYR A 14 8.23 0.24 7.32
C TYR A 14 6.97 0.47 6.45
N GLY A 15 5.85 -0.15 6.80
CA GLY A 15 4.58 -0.01 6.10
C GLY A 15 4.42 -0.99 4.93
N GLN A 16 3.57 -0.62 3.97
CA GLN A 16 3.16 -1.49 2.86
C GLN A 16 3.19 -0.77 1.51
N GLU A 17 3.43 -1.52 0.44
CA GLU A 17 3.37 -1.04 -0.95
C GLU A 17 2.43 -1.93 -1.79
N ILE A 18 1.69 -1.34 -2.75
CA ILE A 18 0.90 -2.10 -3.73
C ILE A 18 1.70 -2.32 -5.01
N ILE A 19 1.75 -3.58 -5.45
CA ILE A 19 2.34 -4.02 -6.72
C ILE A 19 1.27 -4.68 -7.58
N TRP A 20 1.15 -4.25 -8.84
CA TRP A 20 0.31 -4.91 -9.84
C TRP A 20 1.10 -5.96 -10.63
N ALA A 21 0.56 -7.17 -10.73
CA ALA A 21 1.16 -8.30 -11.45
C ALA A 21 0.09 -9.29 -11.96
N GLU A 22 0.44 -10.18 -12.88
CA GLU A 22 -0.46 -11.24 -13.36
C GLU A 22 -0.67 -12.34 -12.31
N ASN A 23 0.35 -12.62 -11.52
CA ASN A 23 0.34 -13.68 -10.51
C ASN A 23 1.34 -13.42 -9.38
N THR A 24 1.26 -14.22 -8.30
CA THR A 24 2.09 -14.07 -7.10
C THR A 24 3.59 -14.22 -7.37
N LYS A 25 3.98 -15.05 -8.36
CA LYS A 25 5.39 -15.24 -8.71
C LYS A 25 5.98 -13.99 -9.35
N GLU A 26 5.22 -13.36 -10.24
CA GLU A 26 5.62 -12.08 -10.84
C GLU A 26 5.60 -10.95 -9.81
N ALA A 27 4.60 -10.90 -8.92
CA ALA A 27 4.55 -9.93 -7.83
C ALA A 27 5.79 -10.02 -6.92
N ARG A 28 6.19 -11.24 -6.52
CA ARG A 28 7.43 -11.48 -5.76
C ARG A 28 8.69 -11.06 -6.52
N LYS A 29 8.70 -11.20 -7.85
CA LYS A 29 9.83 -10.74 -8.66
C LYS A 29 9.90 -9.21 -8.69
N LYS A 30 8.75 -8.54 -8.88
CA LYS A 30 8.64 -7.07 -8.87
C LYS A 30 8.98 -6.47 -7.51
N ALA A 31 8.53 -7.09 -6.42
CA ALA A 31 8.83 -6.69 -5.05
C ALA A 31 10.33 -6.59 -4.75
N ARG A 32 11.16 -7.42 -5.41
CA ARG A 32 12.63 -7.37 -5.24
C ARG A 32 13.28 -6.14 -5.88
N CYS A 33 12.55 -5.42 -6.72
CA CYS A 33 13.03 -4.23 -7.41
C CYS A 33 12.47 -2.94 -6.79
N THR A 34 11.69 -3.02 -5.71
CA THR A 34 11.18 -1.84 -5.02
C THR A 34 12.15 -1.39 -3.92
N GLU A 35 11.99 -0.15 -3.45
CA GLU A 35 12.82 0.40 -2.37
C GLU A 35 12.67 -0.40 -1.06
N MET A 36 11.51 -1.05 -0.84
CA MET A 36 11.31 -1.99 0.27
C MET A 36 12.37 -3.09 0.30
N ALA A 37 12.77 -3.61 -0.86
CA ALA A 37 13.77 -4.68 -0.92
C ALA A 37 15.16 -4.24 -0.45
N GLY A 38 15.47 -2.93 -0.51
CA GLY A 38 16.72 -2.38 0.00
C GLY A 38 16.77 -2.26 1.52
N ASN A 39 15.60 -2.18 2.16
CA ASN A 39 15.45 -2.06 3.62
C ASN A 39 15.15 -3.40 4.31
N ALA A 40 14.94 -4.46 3.52
CA ALA A 40 14.79 -5.81 4.01
C ALA A 40 16.15 -6.43 4.38
N ASP A 41 16.21 -7.17 5.50
CA ASP A 41 17.40 -7.92 5.92
C ASP A 41 17.78 -9.03 4.92
N GLY A 42 16.84 -9.43 4.06
CA GLY A 42 17.09 -10.31 2.92
C GLY A 42 15.83 -10.66 2.14
N PHE A 43 15.96 -11.42 1.04
CA PHE A 43 14.83 -11.72 0.16
C PHE A 43 13.69 -12.55 0.78
N LEU A 44 13.95 -13.24 1.90
CA LEU A 44 12.93 -13.98 2.64
C LEU A 44 12.08 -13.07 3.53
N ASP A 45 12.51 -11.83 3.69
CA ASP A 45 11.91 -10.84 4.57
C ASP A 45 10.78 -10.05 3.89
N LEU A 46 10.59 -10.22 2.57
CA LEU A 46 9.45 -9.64 1.87
C LEU A 46 8.26 -10.61 1.87
N ARG A 47 7.14 -10.20 2.47
CA ARG A 47 5.86 -10.90 2.32
C ARG A 47 5.06 -10.26 1.21
N VAL A 48 4.57 -11.10 0.29
CA VAL A 48 3.66 -10.69 -0.79
C VAL A 48 2.31 -11.35 -0.55
N THR A 49 1.29 -10.52 -0.35
CA THR A 49 -0.08 -10.94 -0.06
C THR A 49 -1.02 -10.42 -1.14
N ARG A 50 -2.07 -11.18 -1.46
CA ARG A 50 -3.07 -10.74 -2.43
C ARG A 50 -3.90 -9.60 -1.83
N SER A 51 -4.02 -8.48 -2.54
CA SER A 51 -4.81 -7.33 -2.09
C SER A 51 -5.92 -7.03 -3.10
N SER A 52 -6.97 -7.85 -3.09
CA SER A 52 -8.04 -7.78 -4.11
C SER A 52 -8.85 -6.49 -4.10
N GLY A 53 -8.82 -5.75 -2.98
CA GLY A 53 -9.45 -4.42 -2.88
C GLY A 53 -8.89 -3.39 -3.87
N PHE A 54 -7.66 -3.60 -4.37
CA PHE A 54 -6.98 -2.68 -5.30
C PHE A 54 -6.88 -3.21 -6.74
N ASP A 55 -7.67 -4.24 -7.09
CA ASP A 55 -7.80 -4.65 -8.48
C ASP A 55 -8.31 -3.49 -9.34
N ASP A 56 -7.81 -3.41 -10.57
CA ASP A 56 -8.18 -2.41 -11.58
C ASP A 56 -7.87 -0.94 -11.17
N CYS A 57 -7.05 -0.76 -10.13
CA CYS A 57 -6.63 0.55 -9.62
C CYS A 57 -5.28 1.03 -10.17
N GLU A 58 -4.64 0.30 -11.10
CA GLU A 58 -3.29 0.62 -11.62
C GLU A 58 -3.16 1.98 -12.30
N ASN A 59 -4.28 2.54 -12.77
CA ASN A 59 -4.32 3.83 -13.46
C ASN A 59 -5.10 4.89 -12.66
N MET A 60 -5.44 4.62 -11.39
CA MET A 60 -6.03 5.65 -10.53
C MET A 60 -5.03 6.78 -10.30
N ASN A 61 -5.53 8.01 -10.19
CA ASN A 61 -4.69 9.11 -9.74
C ASN A 61 -4.35 8.96 -8.24
N ALA A 62 -3.31 9.65 -7.80
CA ALA A 62 -2.81 9.53 -6.43
C ALA A 62 -3.86 9.83 -5.35
N ASP A 63 -4.72 10.83 -5.57
CA ASP A 63 -5.76 11.21 -4.60
C ASP A 63 -6.84 10.11 -4.50
N ASP A 64 -7.33 9.60 -5.62
CA ASP A 64 -8.29 8.50 -5.65
C ASP A 64 -7.71 7.24 -5.02
N PHE A 65 -6.43 6.96 -5.28
CA PHE A 65 -5.74 5.81 -4.75
C PHE A 65 -5.52 5.90 -3.24
N ALA A 66 -5.09 7.05 -2.72
CA ALA A 66 -4.94 7.28 -1.28
C ALA A 66 -6.28 7.12 -0.55
N TRP A 67 -7.36 7.67 -1.11
CA TRP A 67 -8.69 7.46 -0.56
C TRP A 67 -9.10 5.98 -0.57
N LYS A 68 -8.79 5.26 -1.66
CA LYS A 68 -9.06 3.82 -1.74
C LYS A 68 -8.27 3.03 -0.69
N GLN A 69 -7.01 3.37 -0.47
CA GLN A 69 -6.21 2.77 0.61
C GLN A 69 -6.88 2.95 1.98
N HIS A 70 -7.48 4.12 2.21
CA HIS A 70 -8.10 4.44 3.48
C HIS A 70 -9.37 3.61 3.69
N GLN A 71 -10.18 3.46 2.63
CA GLN A 71 -11.35 2.59 2.64
C GLN A 71 -11.01 1.10 2.84
N GLU A 72 -9.84 0.66 2.37
CA GLU A 72 -9.33 -0.70 2.58
C GLU A 72 -8.61 -0.87 3.95
N GLY A 73 -8.66 0.16 4.81
CA GLY A 73 -8.15 0.11 6.19
C GLY A 73 -6.65 0.30 6.32
N TRP A 74 -5.99 0.89 5.32
CA TRP A 74 -4.57 1.23 5.43
C TRP A 74 -4.36 2.34 6.46
N ILE A 75 -3.24 2.27 7.15
CA ILE A 75 -2.88 3.18 8.24
C ILE A 75 -1.67 3.99 7.78
N TRP A 76 -1.78 5.32 7.92
CA TRP A 76 -0.66 6.24 7.76
C TRP A 76 -0.25 6.72 9.15
N PHE A 77 0.99 6.47 9.55
CA PHE A 77 1.48 6.81 10.88
C PHE A 77 1.56 8.32 11.14
N GLU A 78 1.66 9.12 10.07
CA GLU A 78 1.76 10.58 10.12
C GLU A 78 0.41 11.29 10.08
N ILE A 79 -0.68 10.56 9.76
CA ILE A 79 -2.05 11.10 9.77
C ILE A 79 -2.71 10.71 11.10
N PRO A 80 -3.35 11.64 11.82
CA PRO A 80 -4.20 11.30 12.95
C PRO A 80 -5.20 10.22 12.52
N GLN A 81 -5.34 9.16 13.32
CA GLN A 81 -6.30 8.10 13.06
C GLN A 81 -7.71 8.67 13.26
N LEU A 82 -8.29 9.18 12.18
CA LEU A 82 -9.62 9.77 12.20
C LEU A 82 -10.66 8.65 12.15
N ASN A 83 -11.73 8.82 12.93
CA ASN A 83 -12.86 7.90 12.85
C ASN A 83 -13.50 8.01 11.45
N ASN A 84 -13.59 6.87 10.77
CA ASN A 84 -14.07 6.74 9.39
C ASN A 84 -15.54 7.16 9.19
N GLU A 85 -16.31 7.35 10.26
CA GLU A 85 -17.76 7.57 10.16
C GLU A 85 -18.11 8.97 9.61
N ASP A 86 -17.23 9.96 9.77
CA ASP A 86 -17.50 11.35 9.37
C ASP A 86 -16.46 11.93 8.39
N LEU A 87 -15.38 11.21 8.07
CA LEU A 87 -14.31 11.75 7.24
C LEU A 87 -14.69 11.74 5.75
N THR A 88 -14.78 12.92 5.14
CA THR A 88 -14.98 13.01 3.69
C THR A 88 -13.66 12.79 2.95
N LYS A 89 -13.75 12.37 1.68
CA LYS A 89 -12.59 12.23 0.80
C LYS A 89 -11.79 13.53 0.69
N GLU A 90 -12.45 14.67 0.57
CA GLU A 90 -11.79 15.97 0.43
C GLU A 90 -10.97 16.34 1.67
N GLU A 91 -11.52 16.09 2.86
CA GLU A 91 -10.82 16.29 4.13
C GLU A 91 -9.63 15.35 4.28
N PHE A 92 -9.81 14.07 3.94
CA PHE A 92 -8.73 13.08 3.96
C PHE A 92 -7.57 13.48 3.04
N ILE A 93 -7.86 13.85 1.80
CA ILE A 93 -6.83 14.24 0.82
C ILE A 93 -6.10 15.52 1.25
N LYS A 94 -6.78 16.44 1.93
CA LYS A 94 -6.13 17.61 2.49
C LYS A 94 -5.09 17.21 3.55
N LEU A 95 -5.42 16.28 4.43
CA LEU A 95 -4.49 15.80 5.48
C LEU A 95 -3.29 15.06 4.88
N VAL A 96 -3.52 14.19 3.89
CA VAL A 96 -2.44 13.46 3.19
C VAL A 96 -1.45 14.43 2.54
N LYS A 97 -1.91 15.56 2.01
CA LYS A 97 -1.07 16.56 1.33
C LYS A 97 -0.29 17.47 2.28
N GLU A 98 -0.57 17.42 3.58
CA GLU A 98 0.13 18.19 4.61
C GLU A 98 1.34 17.43 5.19
N ILE A 99 1.54 16.18 4.77
CA ILE A 99 2.71 15.34 5.05
C ILE A 99 3.76 15.51 3.95
#